data_AF-A0A3C1UBW9-F1
#
_entry.id   AF-A0A3C1UBW9-F1
#
_cell.length_a   1.000
_cell.length_b   1.000
_cell.length_c   1.000
_cell.angle_alpha   90.00
_cell.angle_beta   90.00
_cell.angle_gamma   90.00
#
_symmetry.space_group_name_H-M   'P 1'
#
loop_
_entity.id
_entity.type
_entity.pdbx_description
1 polymer ?
#
loop_
_entity_poly.entity_id
_entity_poly.type
_entity_poly.pdbx_seq_one_letter_code
_entity_poly.pdbx_strand_id
1 'polypeptide(L)'
;MNSGPRPQAGRNKFRGNQKKDKDELAINDQIRAREVRLVGDNVEEGIYPIAKALKIADDLELDLIEIAPMAQPPVCRVMDYQKYQYQQRKRLKEQKAKSTKVVVKEIRFGPQTDAHDYDFKLKHAIGFLKEGAKVKSYVFFKGRSILFKEQGEVLLLRFANDLEEYGKLDQMPVLEGKRMTIMLSPKKVKDAPKKDKVKAEKPAEPKSEEEAPKE
;
A
#
# COMPACT_ATOMS: atom_id res chain seq x y z
N MET A 1 -5.39 -6.65 68.77
CA MET A 1 -5.24 -7.62 67.67
C MET A 1 -6.19 -7.24 66.54
N ASN A 2 -5.68 -6.80 65.39
CA ASN A 2 -6.20 -7.27 64.10
C ASN A 2 -5.23 -6.89 62.98
N SER A 3 -4.46 -7.88 62.54
CA SER A 3 -3.42 -7.76 61.51
C SER A 3 -3.96 -8.37 60.22
N GLY A 4 -4.56 -7.57 59.34
CA GLY A 4 -4.99 -8.04 58.02
C GLY A 4 -3.80 -8.19 57.06
N PRO A 5 -3.69 -9.28 56.27
CA PRO A 5 -2.58 -9.46 55.36
C PRO A 5 -2.71 -8.55 54.13
N ARG A 6 -1.61 -7.89 53.75
CA ARG A 6 -1.52 -7.08 52.51
C ARG A 6 -1.60 -8.00 51.28
N PRO A 7 -2.33 -7.62 50.21
CA PRO A 7 -2.34 -8.40 48.98
C PRO A 7 -1.01 -8.24 48.24
N GLN A 8 -0.37 -9.36 47.89
CA GLN A 8 0.80 -9.37 47.01
C GLN A 8 0.39 -8.93 45.60
N ALA A 9 0.99 -7.84 45.13
CA ALA A 9 0.93 -7.44 43.73
C ALA A 9 1.65 -8.50 42.88
N GLY A 10 0.85 -9.32 42.17
CA GLY A 10 1.35 -10.23 41.16
C GLY A 10 2.09 -9.46 40.09
N ARG A 11 3.41 -9.66 40.00
CA ARG A 11 4.24 -9.24 38.85
C ARG A 11 3.74 -9.99 37.62
N ASN A 12 2.79 -9.39 36.90
CA ASN A 12 2.45 -9.81 35.55
C ASN A 12 3.68 -9.58 34.67
N LYS A 13 4.49 -10.63 34.48
CA LYS A 13 5.46 -10.72 33.39
C LYS A 13 4.66 -10.72 32.11
N PHE A 14 4.44 -9.54 31.53
CA PHE A 14 4.15 -9.42 30.11
C PHE A 14 5.36 -9.99 29.36
N ARG A 15 5.36 -11.31 29.15
CA ARG A 15 6.15 -11.95 28.11
C ARG A 15 5.64 -11.34 26.82
N GLY A 16 6.37 -10.34 26.33
CA GLY A 16 6.17 -9.79 25.00
C GLY A 16 6.22 -10.97 24.05
N ASN A 17 5.06 -11.35 23.53
CA ASN A 17 4.95 -12.28 22.44
C ASN A 17 5.60 -11.56 21.26
N GLN A 18 6.90 -11.79 21.05
CA GLN A 18 7.61 -11.32 19.87
C GLN A 18 6.88 -11.96 18.70
N LYS A 19 6.05 -11.14 18.06
CA LYS A 19 5.30 -11.49 16.87
C LYS A 19 6.37 -11.78 15.83
N LYS A 20 6.67 -13.05 15.57
CA LYS A 20 7.55 -13.46 14.46
C LYS A 20 7.06 -12.68 13.24
N ASP A 21 7.93 -11.84 12.69
CA ASP A 21 7.61 -11.07 11.52
C ASP A 21 7.18 -12.06 10.44
N LYS A 22 5.92 -11.94 10.01
CA LYS A 22 5.27 -12.88 9.08
C LYS A 22 5.95 -12.91 7.70
N ASP A 23 6.94 -12.06 7.51
CA ASP A 23 7.72 -11.84 6.30
C ASP A 23 9.10 -12.54 6.33
N GLU A 24 9.48 -13.21 7.43
CA GLU A 24 10.71 -13.99 7.47
C GLU A 24 10.52 -15.34 6.75
N LEU A 25 11.20 -15.48 5.61
CA LEU A 25 11.25 -16.73 4.84
C LEU A 25 12.03 -17.80 5.61
N ALA A 26 11.63 -19.06 5.47
CA ALA A 26 12.37 -20.19 6.03
C ALA A 26 13.68 -20.39 5.26
N ILE A 27 14.76 -20.64 6.00
CA ILE A 27 16.10 -20.84 5.45
C ILE A 27 16.71 -22.17 5.93
N ASN A 28 17.49 -22.81 5.08
CA ASN A 28 18.31 -23.98 5.38
C ASN A 28 17.51 -25.05 6.19
N ASP A 29 17.92 -25.34 7.42
CA ASP A 29 17.30 -26.34 8.31
C ASP A 29 15.86 -26.01 8.75
N GLN A 30 15.39 -24.79 8.52
CA GLN A 30 14.02 -24.40 8.81
C GLN A 30 13.02 -24.99 7.80
N ILE A 31 13.51 -25.38 6.62
CA ILE A 31 12.70 -25.96 5.54
C ILE A 31 12.34 -27.40 5.92
N ARG A 32 11.04 -27.68 6.03
CA ARG A 32 10.51 -28.99 6.48
C ARG A 32 10.05 -29.90 5.34
N ALA A 33 10.11 -29.42 4.10
CA ALA A 33 9.72 -30.19 2.93
C ALA A 33 10.69 -31.35 2.67
N ARG A 34 10.18 -32.47 2.15
CA ARG A 34 11.01 -33.62 1.77
C ARG A 34 11.69 -33.41 0.41
N GLU A 35 10.95 -32.83 -0.51
CA GLU A 35 11.40 -32.50 -1.86
C GLU A 35 11.11 -31.03 -2.12
N VAL A 36 12.02 -30.37 -2.83
CA VAL A 36 11.94 -28.95 -3.16
C VAL A 36 12.27 -28.73 -4.63
N ARG A 37 11.62 -27.75 -5.24
CA ARG A 37 12.01 -27.23 -6.55
C ARG A 37 13.14 -26.22 -6.34
N LEU A 38 14.34 -26.56 -6.80
CA LEU A 38 15.52 -25.72 -6.70
C LEU A 38 15.58 -24.75 -7.88
N VAL A 39 15.84 -23.48 -7.59
CA VAL A 39 16.11 -22.43 -8.58
C VAL A 39 17.33 -21.62 -8.16
N GLY A 40 18.08 -21.07 -9.11
CA GLY A 40 19.22 -20.20 -8.80
C GLY A 40 20.13 -19.98 -10.01
N ASP A 41 21.03 -19.00 -9.90
CA ASP A 41 21.77 -18.51 -11.06
C ASP A 41 22.96 -19.43 -11.43
N ASN A 42 23.43 -20.27 -10.48
CA ASN A 42 24.56 -21.21 -10.65
C ASN A 42 24.16 -22.66 -10.30
N VAL A 43 22.87 -23.00 -10.41
CA VAL A 43 22.36 -24.34 -10.10
C VAL A 43 21.45 -24.81 -11.23
N GLU A 44 21.46 -26.10 -11.51
CA GLU A 44 20.49 -26.69 -12.42
C GLU A 44 19.09 -26.63 -11.80
N GLU A 45 18.14 -26.05 -12.52
CA GLU A 45 16.76 -25.97 -12.07
C GLU A 45 16.09 -27.34 -12.15
N GLY A 46 15.46 -27.77 -11.05
CA GLY A 46 14.90 -29.11 -10.99
C GLY A 46 14.26 -29.43 -9.65
N ILE A 47 13.69 -30.62 -9.53
CA ILE A 47 13.15 -31.12 -8.27
C ILE A 47 14.23 -31.97 -7.61
N TYR A 48 14.60 -31.62 -6.39
CA TYR A 48 15.62 -32.31 -5.62
C TYR A 48 15.10 -32.68 -4.23
N PRO A 49 15.59 -33.78 -3.65
CA PRO A 49 15.46 -34.01 -2.21
C PRO A 49 16.11 -32.87 -1.43
N ILE A 50 15.51 -32.46 -0.32
CA ILE A 50 16.01 -31.34 0.50
C ILE A 50 17.48 -31.50 0.89
N ALA A 51 17.92 -32.72 1.20
CA ALA A 51 19.30 -33.01 1.58
C ALA A 51 20.30 -32.71 0.44
N LYS A 52 19.91 -32.95 -0.83
CA LYS A 52 20.74 -32.62 -1.98
C LYS A 52 20.74 -31.12 -2.26
N ALA A 53 19.58 -30.47 -2.12
CA ALA A 53 19.48 -29.01 -2.25
C ALA A 53 20.32 -28.25 -1.21
N LEU A 54 20.34 -28.72 0.03
CA LEU A 54 21.18 -28.15 1.10
C LEU A 54 22.67 -28.32 0.81
N LYS A 55 23.10 -29.49 0.31
CA LYS A 55 24.49 -29.69 -0.11
C LYS A 55 24.90 -28.75 -1.24
N ILE A 56 24.05 -28.61 -2.25
CA ILE A 56 24.32 -27.69 -3.37
C ILE A 56 24.46 -26.24 -2.87
N ALA A 57 23.65 -25.83 -1.90
CA ALA A 57 23.78 -24.49 -1.29
C ALA A 57 25.11 -24.35 -0.51
N ASP A 58 25.47 -25.35 0.28
CA ASP A 58 26.73 -25.40 1.06
C ASP A 58 27.98 -25.41 0.16
N ASP A 59 27.98 -26.21 -0.91
CA ASP A 59 29.05 -26.29 -1.91
C ASP A 59 29.29 -24.94 -2.62
N LEU A 60 28.25 -24.10 -2.69
CA LEU A 60 28.30 -22.75 -3.27
C LEU A 60 28.51 -21.65 -2.22
N GLU A 61 28.64 -22.01 -0.94
CA GLU A 61 28.72 -21.07 0.20
C GLU A 61 27.54 -20.08 0.25
N LEU A 62 26.34 -20.54 -0.13
CA LEU A 62 25.09 -19.77 -0.18
C LEU A 62 24.01 -20.39 0.72
N ASP A 63 22.92 -19.64 0.94
CA ASP A 63 21.77 -20.14 1.69
C ASP A 63 20.70 -20.73 0.75
N LEU A 64 20.03 -21.78 1.22
CA LEU A 64 18.79 -22.28 0.62
C LEU A 64 17.60 -21.56 1.24
N ILE A 65 16.92 -20.73 0.45
CA ILE A 65 15.80 -19.90 0.92
C ILE A 65 14.49 -20.40 0.32
N GLU A 66 13.50 -20.69 1.15
CA GLU A 66 12.15 -21.06 0.70
C GLU A 66 11.36 -19.80 0.28
N ILE A 67 11.21 -19.58 -1.03
CA ILE A 67 10.52 -18.39 -1.58
C ILE A 67 9.02 -18.61 -1.68
N ALA A 68 8.58 -19.82 -2.03
CA ALA A 68 7.17 -20.16 -2.21
C ALA A 68 6.81 -21.45 -1.47
N PRO A 69 6.41 -21.37 -0.17
CA PRO A 69 6.05 -22.53 0.62
C PRO A 69 4.72 -23.18 0.19
N MET A 70 3.85 -22.43 -0.51
CA MET A 70 2.53 -22.91 -0.94
C MET A 70 2.58 -23.74 -2.24
N ALA A 71 3.73 -23.81 -2.92
CA ALA A 71 3.87 -24.60 -4.14
C ALA A 71 4.07 -26.10 -3.82
N GLN A 72 3.70 -26.98 -4.76
CA GLN A 72 3.92 -28.42 -4.67
C GLN A 72 4.79 -28.90 -5.85
N PRO A 73 6.07 -29.27 -5.64
CA PRO A 73 6.87 -29.10 -4.41
C PRO A 73 7.21 -27.62 -4.11
N PRO A 74 7.54 -27.24 -2.86
CA PRO A 74 7.92 -25.88 -2.48
C PRO A 74 9.10 -25.36 -3.28
N VAL A 75 9.10 -24.07 -3.61
CA VAL A 75 10.17 -23.46 -4.41
C VAL A 75 11.22 -22.86 -3.50
N CYS A 76 12.44 -23.38 -3.60
CA CYS A 76 13.61 -22.92 -2.86
C CYS A 76 14.64 -22.32 -3.81
N ARG A 77 15.15 -21.13 -3.47
CA ARG A 77 16.19 -20.44 -4.24
C ARG A 77 17.52 -20.49 -3.50
N VAL A 78 18.60 -20.83 -4.19
CA VAL A 78 19.97 -20.76 -3.65
C VAL A 78 20.50 -19.34 -3.84
N MET A 79 20.69 -18.60 -2.75
CA MET A 79 21.25 -17.24 -2.77
C MET A 79 21.61 -16.76 -1.35
N ASP A 80 22.42 -15.71 -1.26
CA ASP A 80 22.74 -15.05 0.02
C ASP A 80 21.50 -14.40 0.65
N TYR A 81 21.12 -14.86 1.85
CA TYR A 81 19.95 -14.37 2.57
C TYR A 81 20.07 -12.90 3.00
N GLN A 82 21.25 -12.46 3.45
CA GLN A 82 21.45 -11.09 3.92
C GLN A 82 21.36 -10.10 2.76
N LYS A 83 21.96 -10.44 1.61
CA LYS A 83 21.89 -9.67 0.37
C LYS A 83 20.46 -9.61 -0.15
N TYR A 84 19.73 -10.73 -0.13
CA TYR A 84 18.31 -10.76 -0.48
C TYR A 84 17.48 -9.82 0.40
N GLN A 85 17.61 -9.94 1.74
CA GLN A 85 16.90 -9.08 2.69
C GLN A 85 17.24 -7.60 2.52
N TYR A 86 18.48 -7.27 2.16
CA TYR A 86 18.85 -5.90 1.82
C TYR A 86 18.17 -5.41 0.54
N GLN A 87 18.20 -6.20 -0.54
CA GLN A 87 17.57 -5.84 -1.81
C GLN A 87 16.05 -5.71 -1.67
N GLN A 88 15.40 -6.61 -0.93
CA GLN A 88 13.96 -6.52 -0.65
C GLN A 88 13.63 -5.26 0.15
N ARG A 89 14.40 -4.94 1.20
CA ARG A 89 14.22 -3.69 1.97
C ARG A 89 14.46 -2.45 1.11
N LYS A 90 15.47 -2.48 0.23
CA LYS A 90 15.75 -1.37 -0.70
C LYS A 90 14.61 -1.20 -1.70
N ARG A 91 14.14 -2.27 -2.33
CA ARG A 91 13.01 -2.26 -3.27
C ARG A 91 11.74 -1.76 -2.60
N LEU A 92 11.43 -2.21 -1.38
CA LEU A 92 10.27 -1.74 -0.62
C LEU A 92 10.40 -0.25 -0.27
N LYS A 93 11.59 0.23 0.10
CA LYS A 93 11.84 1.67 0.34
C LYS A 93 11.68 2.48 -0.94
N GLU A 94 12.24 2.03 -2.05
CA GLU A 94 12.09 2.68 -3.36
C GLU A 94 10.63 2.71 -3.82
N GLN A 95 9.87 1.62 -3.64
CA GLN A 95 8.44 1.58 -3.93
C GLN A 95 7.66 2.55 -3.05
N LYS A 96 7.95 2.61 -1.75
CA LYS A 96 7.34 3.58 -0.83
C LYS A 96 7.72 5.03 -1.14
N ALA A 97 8.93 5.28 -1.64
CA ALA A 97 9.37 6.60 -2.06
C ALA A 97 8.72 7.02 -3.39
N LYS A 98 8.59 6.08 -4.33
CA LYS A 98 7.93 6.29 -5.63
C LYS A 98 6.42 6.45 -5.51
N SER A 99 5.80 5.83 -4.50
CA SER A 99 4.38 6.05 -4.24
C SER A 99 4.17 7.47 -3.73
N THR A 100 3.61 8.34 -4.57
CA THR A 100 3.19 9.69 -4.16
C THR A 100 2.19 9.56 -3.02
N LYS A 101 2.58 10.04 -1.83
CA LYS A 101 1.66 10.13 -0.69
C LYS A 101 0.53 11.07 -1.08
N VAL A 102 -0.68 10.53 -1.19
CA VAL A 102 -1.87 11.34 -1.42
C VAL A 102 -2.11 12.17 -0.16
N VAL A 103 -1.77 13.44 -0.21
CA VAL A 103 -2.02 14.37 0.89
C VAL A 103 -3.48 14.79 0.84
N VAL A 104 -4.16 14.66 1.98
CA VAL A 104 -5.53 15.17 2.16
C VAL A 104 -5.44 16.46 2.95
N LYS A 105 -5.92 17.56 2.37
CA LYS A 105 -6.01 18.87 3.01
C LYS A 105 -7.46 19.10 3.42
N GLU A 106 -7.66 19.56 4.65
CA GLU A 106 -9.00 19.82 5.17
C GLU A 106 -9.34 21.31 5.15
N ILE A 107 -10.55 21.65 4.73
CA ILE A 107 -11.08 23.02 4.77
C ILE A 107 -12.36 23.02 5.59
N ARG A 108 -12.40 23.89 6.61
CA ARG A 108 -13.52 23.98 7.52
C ARG A 108 -14.38 25.20 7.22
N PHE A 109 -15.68 24.99 7.10
CA PHE A 109 -16.70 26.02 7.00
C PHE A 109 -17.53 26.14 8.28
N GLY A 110 -17.99 27.35 8.55
CA GLY A 110 -19.04 27.62 9.53
C GLY A 110 -20.41 27.56 8.87
N PRO A 111 -21.49 27.31 9.62
CA PRO A 111 -22.86 27.34 9.09
C PRO A 111 -23.28 28.73 8.59
N GLN A 112 -22.65 29.79 9.09
CA GLN A 112 -22.84 31.18 8.66
C GLN A 112 -21.51 31.75 8.16
N THR A 113 -20.99 31.18 7.07
CA THR A 113 -19.75 31.65 6.44
C THR A 113 -20.03 32.95 5.68
N ASP A 114 -19.18 33.97 5.88
CA ASP A 114 -19.21 35.23 5.13
C ASP A 114 -18.64 35.06 3.72
N ALA A 115 -19.03 35.95 2.79
CA ALA A 115 -18.54 35.92 1.41
C ALA A 115 -17.00 36.03 1.32
N HIS A 116 -16.38 36.90 2.11
CA HIS A 116 -14.93 37.06 2.08
C HIS A 116 -14.19 35.81 2.59
N ASP A 117 -14.70 35.17 3.65
CA ASP A 117 -14.13 33.92 4.19
C ASP A 117 -14.33 32.75 3.19
N TYR A 118 -15.45 32.73 2.48
CA TYR A 118 -15.68 31.76 1.40
C TYR A 118 -14.65 31.90 0.28
N ASP A 119 -14.46 33.11 -0.26
CA ASP A 119 -13.54 33.37 -1.36
C ASP A 119 -12.08 33.06 -0.98
N PHE A 120 -11.70 33.34 0.26
CA PHE A 120 -10.38 32.97 0.79
C PHE A 120 -10.18 31.45 0.79
N LYS A 121 -11.16 30.69 1.29
CA LYS A 121 -11.12 29.22 1.31
C LYS A 121 -11.17 28.60 -0.08
N LEU A 122 -11.92 29.20 -1.01
CA LEU A 122 -11.96 28.79 -2.42
C LEU A 122 -10.57 28.89 -3.05
N LYS A 123 -9.87 30.01 -2.88
CA LYS A 123 -8.50 30.18 -3.39
C LYS A 123 -7.53 29.14 -2.81
N HIS A 124 -7.65 28.81 -1.52
CA HIS A 124 -6.83 27.76 -0.90
C HIS A 124 -7.12 26.38 -1.48
N ALA A 125 -8.39 26.05 -1.69
CA ALA A 125 -8.78 24.78 -2.29
C ALA A 125 -8.25 24.63 -3.72
N ILE A 126 -8.33 25.70 -4.52
CA ILE A 126 -7.73 25.72 -5.86
C ILE A 126 -6.22 25.46 -5.79
N GLY A 127 -5.52 26.10 -4.84
CA GLY A 127 -4.09 25.83 -4.60
C GLY A 127 -3.81 24.37 -4.29
N PHE A 128 -4.55 23.77 -3.35
CA PHE A 128 -4.38 22.37 -2.96
C PHE A 128 -4.70 21.40 -4.11
N LEU A 129 -5.73 21.67 -4.90
CA LEU A 129 -6.07 20.84 -6.06
C LEU A 129 -5.00 20.94 -7.16
N LYS A 130 -4.42 22.13 -7.38
CA LYS A 130 -3.30 22.34 -8.30
C LYS A 130 -2.02 21.62 -7.84
N GLU A 131 -1.77 21.57 -6.54
CA GLU A 131 -0.67 20.79 -5.94
C GLU A 131 -0.89 19.27 -6.03
N GLY A 132 -2.08 18.81 -6.46
CA GLY A 132 -2.43 17.40 -6.54
C GLY A 132 -2.84 16.79 -5.20
N ALA A 133 -3.14 17.61 -4.20
CA ALA A 133 -3.73 17.15 -2.94
C ALA A 133 -5.24 16.93 -3.10
N LYS A 134 -5.79 16.00 -2.31
CA LYS A 134 -7.24 15.86 -2.16
C LYS A 134 -7.74 16.88 -1.16
N VAL A 135 -8.90 17.45 -1.41
CA VAL A 135 -9.52 18.43 -0.51
C VAL A 135 -10.73 17.81 0.17
N LYS A 136 -10.74 17.77 1.50
CA LYS A 136 -11.88 17.40 2.32
C LYS A 136 -12.47 18.67 2.92
N SER A 137 -13.59 19.12 2.38
CA SER A 137 -14.29 20.30 2.90
C SER A 137 -15.43 19.87 3.82
N TYR A 138 -15.61 20.54 4.94
CA TYR A 138 -16.70 20.23 5.86
C TYR A 138 -17.28 21.43 6.58
N VAL A 139 -18.59 21.39 6.82
CA VAL A 139 -19.31 22.32 7.68
C VAL A 139 -19.47 21.67 9.05
N PHE A 140 -19.08 22.38 10.11
CA PHE A 140 -19.24 21.90 11.50
C PHE A 140 -20.46 22.54 12.15
N PHE A 141 -21.43 21.72 12.56
CA PHE A 141 -22.63 22.19 13.26
C PHE A 141 -22.45 22.07 14.78
N LYS A 142 -22.57 23.20 15.49
CA LYS A 142 -22.54 23.27 16.96
C LYS A 142 -23.95 23.49 17.50
N GLY A 143 -24.42 22.57 18.34
CA GLY A 143 -25.69 22.70 19.04
C GLY A 143 -26.88 22.86 18.09
N ARG A 144 -27.65 23.95 18.25
CA ARG A 144 -28.84 24.25 17.43
C ARG A 144 -28.52 24.60 15.97
N SER A 145 -27.25 24.79 15.61
CA SER A 145 -26.91 25.14 14.23
C SER A 145 -27.16 23.99 13.23
N ILE A 146 -27.46 22.77 13.70
CA ILE A 146 -27.88 21.65 12.84
C ILE A 146 -29.17 21.96 12.07
N LEU A 147 -29.99 22.90 12.56
CA LEU A 147 -31.17 23.40 11.85
C LEU A 147 -30.81 24.04 10.50
N PHE A 148 -29.59 24.57 10.37
CA PHE A 148 -29.06 25.14 9.14
C PHE A 148 -28.35 24.10 8.26
N LYS A 149 -28.71 22.82 8.37
CA LYS A 149 -28.16 21.75 7.53
C LYS A 149 -28.32 22.07 6.04
N GLU A 150 -29.48 22.56 5.61
CA GLU A 150 -29.76 22.86 4.20
C GLU A 150 -28.85 23.97 3.68
N GLN A 151 -28.61 25.02 4.48
CA GLN A 151 -27.67 26.08 4.13
C GLN A 151 -26.23 25.56 4.02
N GLY A 152 -25.82 24.66 4.92
CA GLY A 152 -24.51 24.01 4.84
C GLY A 152 -24.36 23.13 3.61
N GLU A 153 -25.42 22.45 3.19
CA GLU A 153 -25.45 21.62 1.99
C GLU A 153 -25.30 22.47 0.73
N VAL A 154 -26.11 23.53 0.61
CA VAL A 154 -26.04 24.50 -0.49
C VAL A 154 -24.65 25.13 -0.59
N LEU A 155 -24.04 25.49 0.55
CA LEU A 155 -22.70 26.05 0.59
C LEU A 155 -21.64 25.07 0.09
N LEU A 156 -21.71 23.80 0.49
CA LEU A 156 -20.78 22.77 0.02
C LEU A 156 -20.98 22.42 -1.46
N LEU A 157 -22.22 22.39 -1.94
CA LEU A 157 -22.53 22.19 -3.36
C LEU A 157 -22.03 23.36 -4.21
N ARG A 158 -22.26 24.60 -3.77
CA ARG A 158 -21.70 25.80 -4.42
C ARG A 158 -20.18 25.72 -4.50
N PHE A 159 -19.54 25.34 -3.40
CA PHE A 159 -18.08 25.15 -3.34
C PHE A 159 -17.59 24.06 -4.28
N ALA A 160 -18.34 22.97 -4.43
CA ALA A 160 -18.01 21.91 -5.38
C ALA A 160 -18.13 22.38 -6.84
N ASN A 161 -19.18 23.14 -7.18
CA ASN A 161 -19.39 23.70 -8.51
C ASN A 161 -18.29 24.70 -8.89
N ASP A 162 -17.94 25.61 -7.98
CA ASP A 162 -16.88 26.60 -8.20
C ASP A 162 -15.49 25.93 -8.40
N LEU A 163 -15.33 24.68 -7.91
CA LEU A 163 -14.11 23.90 -8.04
C LEU A 163 -14.15 22.83 -9.15
N GLU A 164 -15.23 22.72 -9.92
CA GLU A 164 -15.41 21.68 -10.96
C GLU A 164 -14.34 21.75 -12.07
N GLU A 165 -13.78 22.94 -12.31
CA GLU A 165 -12.68 23.16 -13.24
C GLU A 165 -11.38 22.46 -12.78
N TYR A 166 -11.10 22.49 -11.48
CA TYR A 166 -9.83 22.03 -10.88
C TYR A 166 -9.93 20.65 -10.22
N GLY A 167 -11.13 20.24 -9.82
CA GLY A 167 -11.39 19.04 -9.03
C GLY A 167 -12.60 18.28 -9.53
N LYS A 168 -12.63 16.99 -9.22
CA LYS A 168 -13.80 16.13 -9.37
C LYS A 168 -14.40 15.86 -8.00
N LEU A 169 -15.71 16.02 -7.86
CA LEU A 169 -16.44 15.62 -6.67
C LEU A 169 -16.45 14.08 -6.58
N ASP A 170 -15.91 13.53 -5.50
CA ASP A 170 -15.89 12.07 -5.27
C ASP A 170 -17.22 11.59 -4.69
N GLN A 171 -17.82 12.38 -3.79
CA GLN A 171 -19.06 12.05 -3.09
C GLN A 171 -19.89 13.31 -2.84
N MET A 172 -21.22 13.17 -2.95
CA MET A 172 -22.18 14.20 -2.55
C MET A 172 -22.06 14.54 -1.06
N PRO A 173 -22.57 15.70 -0.59
CA PRO A 173 -22.53 16.05 0.83
C PRO A 173 -23.20 14.98 1.71
N VAL A 174 -22.43 14.41 2.63
CA VAL A 174 -22.94 13.44 3.62
C VAL A 174 -22.80 14.03 5.01
N LEU A 175 -23.85 13.87 5.83
CA LEU A 175 -23.85 14.24 7.23
C LEU A 175 -23.27 13.10 8.09
N GLU A 176 -22.02 13.25 8.52
CA GLU A 176 -21.34 12.39 9.48
C GLU A 176 -21.43 13.01 10.89
N GLY A 177 -22.51 12.69 11.61
CA GLY A 177 -22.75 13.16 12.97
C GLY A 177 -22.98 14.68 13.04
N LYS A 178 -21.97 15.43 13.52
CA LYS A 178 -22.01 16.91 13.64
C LYS A 178 -21.31 17.63 12.47
N ARG A 179 -20.82 16.88 11.48
CA ARG A 179 -20.11 17.41 10.31
C ARG A 179 -20.83 17.01 9.05
N MET A 180 -21.01 17.94 8.12
CA MET A 180 -21.33 17.58 6.75
C MET A 180 -20.10 17.76 5.89
N THR A 181 -19.74 16.76 5.11
CA THR A 181 -18.45 16.70 4.41
C THR A 181 -18.64 16.42 2.93
N ILE A 182 -17.76 16.99 2.11
CA ILE A 182 -17.52 16.59 0.72
C ILE A 182 -16.03 16.30 0.52
N MET A 183 -15.73 15.44 -0.45
CA MET A 183 -14.36 15.14 -0.86
C MET A 183 -14.20 15.45 -2.34
N LEU A 184 -13.17 16.24 -2.66
CA LEU A 184 -12.77 16.55 -4.02
C LEU A 184 -11.40 15.95 -4.30
N SER A 185 -11.31 15.21 -5.41
CA SER A 185 -10.04 14.75 -5.95
C SER A 185 -9.54 15.72 -7.02
N PRO A 186 -8.23 15.99 -7.11
CA PRO A 186 -7.68 16.88 -8.11
C PRO A 186 -7.93 16.32 -9.52
N LYS A 187 -8.48 17.15 -10.39
CA LYS A 187 -8.59 16.84 -11.81
C LYS A 187 -7.19 16.97 -12.38
N LYS A 188 -6.66 15.88 -12.97
CA LYS A 188 -5.31 15.89 -13.54
C LYS A 188 -5.21 17.04 -14.53
N VAL A 189 -4.46 18.08 -14.18
CA VAL A 189 -3.99 19.07 -15.14
C VAL A 189 -3.27 18.27 -16.23
N LYS A 190 -3.59 18.52 -17.50
CA LYS A 190 -3.00 17.82 -18.65
C LYS A 190 -1.50 18.10 -18.84
N ASP A 191 -0.82 18.68 -17.86
CA ASP A 191 0.61 19.04 -17.86
C ASP A 191 1.41 18.27 -16.79
N ALA A 192 1.27 16.94 -16.81
CA ALA A 192 2.31 16.06 -16.32
C ALA A 192 2.63 15.05 -17.43
N PRO A 193 3.83 15.10 -18.04
CA PRO A 193 4.18 14.12 -19.05
C PRO A 193 4.24 12.76 -18.37
N LYS A 194 3.25 11.92 -18.66
CA LYS A 194 3.35 10.47 -18.48
C LYS A 194 4.43 9.96 -19.45
N LYS A 195 5.70 10.10 -19.08
CA LYS A 195 6.77 9.25 -19.61
C LYS A 195 7.00 8.15 -18.59
N ASP A 196 6.25 7.07 -18.74
CA ASP A 196 6.71 5.71 -18.49
C ASP A 196 5.79 4.79 -19.29
N LYS A 197 6.09 4.69 -20.58
CA LYS A 197 5.71 3.54 -21.40
C LYS A 197 6.72 2.44 -21.09
N VAL A 198 6.30 1.44 -20.33
CA VAL A 198 6.91 0.10 -20.37
C VAL A 198 5.95 -0.72 -21.23
N LYS A 199 6.15 -0.76 -22.55
CA LYS A 199 6.98 -1.73 -23.27
C LYS A 199 6.51 -3.16 -22.95
N ALA A 200 5.46 -3.57 -23.65
CA ALA A 200 5.10 -4.97 -23.81
C ALA A 200 6.04 -5.56 -24.86
N GLU A 201 7.16 -6.13 -24.41
CA GLU A 201 7.95 -7.07 -25.19
C GLU A 201 7.30 -8.45 -25.02
N LYS A 202 6.55 -8.88 -26.05
CA LYS A 202 6.29 -10.30 -26.30
C LYS A 202 7.50 -10.84 -27.06
N PRO A 203 8.18 -11.90 -26.59
CA PRO A 203 9.24 -12.55 -27.33
C PRO A 203 8.70 -13.23 -28.58
N ALA A 204 9.42 -13.03 -29.68
CA ALA A 204 9.32 -13.79 -30.90
C ALA A 204 10.03 -15.14 -30.72
N GLU A 205 9.47 -16.19 -31.29
CA GLU A 205 10.18 -17.42 -31.69
C GLU A 205 9.43 -18.03 -32.90
N PRO A 206 10.11 -18.84 -33.73
CA PRO A 206 10.39 -18.49 -35.11
C PRO A 206 9.63 -19.37 -36.12
N LYS A 207 9.50 -18.87 -37.36
CA LYS A 207 9.13 -19.68 -38.52
C LYS A 207 10.40 -20.20 -39.19
N SER A 208 10.48 -21.52 -39.35
CA SER A 208 11.24 -22.19 -40.39
C SER A 208 10.35 -23.28 -41.01
N GLU A 209 10.36 -23.35 -42.34
CA GLU A 209 9.80 -24.36 -43.26
C GLU A 209 10.32 -25.77 -42.88
N GLU A 210 9.83 -26.94 -43.31
CA GLU A 210 9.20 -27.52 -44.50
C GLU A 210 8.72 -28.93 -44.03
N GLU A 211 7.68 -29.61 -44.52
CA GLU A 211 7.70 -30.49 -45.70
C GLU A 211 6.39 -31.33 -45.70
N ALA A 212 5.93 -31.72 -46.89
CA ALA A 212 4.71 -32.49 -47.15
C ALA A 212 4.76 -33.94 -46.59
N PRO A 213 3.65 -34.71 -46.65
CA PRO A 213 3.49 -35.51 -47.86
C PRO A 213 2.04 -35.70 -48.35
N LYS A 214 1.96 -36.07 -49.64
CA LYS A 214 0.88 -36.81 -50.32
C LYS A 214 0.52 -38.05 -49.49
N GLU A 215 -0.74 -38.47 -49.41
CA GLU A 215 -1.56 -39.12 -50.44
C GLU A 215 -3.04 -39.10 -50.00
#